data_AF-A0A7Y4NEW8-F1
#
_entry.id   AF-A0A7Y4NEW8-F1
#
_cell.length_a   1.000
_cell.length_b   1.000
_cell.length_c   1.000
_cell.angle_alpha   90.00
_cell.angle_beta   90.00
_cell.angle_gamma   90.00
#
_symmetry.space_group_name_H-M   'P 1'
#
loop_
_entity.id
_entity.type
_entity.pdbx_description
1 polymer ?
#
loop_
_entity_poly.entity_id
_entity_poly.type
_entity_poly.pdbx_seq_one_letter_code
_entity_poly.pdbx_strand_id
1 'polypeptide(L)'
;MKRQSLFLALLVLPLLACGGVDVASEDVAPEVEMGSVESQLQPNWASCSGDSDCTSNRCGCNGGTTRVCLPNDTYPKQCGNWTACTSDSQCTSNWCGCNGGQVKVCLPNSSYPKTCT
;
A
#
# COMPACT_ATOMS: atom_id res chain seq x y z
N MET A 1 -50.14 16.90 -16.22
CA MET A 1 -51.16 16.36 -15.27
C MET A 1 -50.37 15.58 -14.21
N LYS A 2 -50.06 16.16 -13.03
CA LYS A 2 -50.74 16.00 -11.71
C LYS A 2 -50.59 14.53 -11.21
N ARG A 3 -50.02 14.18 -10.04
CA ARG A 3 -50.14 14.63 -8.62
C ARG A 3 -48.91 14.07 -7.84
N GLN A 4 -48.16 14.80 -6.98
CA GLN A 4 -48.42 15.33 -5.62
C GLN A 4 -48.72 14.29 -4.51
N SER A 5 -47.88 14.31 -3.46
CA SER A 5 -48.10 14.06 -2.00
C SER A 5 -46.85 13.38 -1.39
N LEU A 6 -46.03 13.91 -0.47
CA LEU A 6 -46.13 14.90 0.63
C LEU A 6 -46.95 14.43 1.85
N PHE A 7 -46.24 13.86 2.83
CA PHE A 7 -46.53 13.71 4.28
C PHE A 7 -45.13 13.51 4.93
N LEU A 8 -44.47 14.36 5.72
CA LEU A 8 -44.80 15.32 6.78
C LEU A 8 -45.28 14.69 8.10
N ALA A 9 -44.66 15.17 9.19
CA ALA A 9 -44.92 14.98 10.63
C ALA A 9 -44.08 13.90 11.34
N LEU A 10 -43.04 14.28 12.08
CA LEU A 10 -43.06 14.82 13.46
C LEU A 10 -43.18 13.72 14.52
N LEU A 11 -42.07 13.38 15.17
CA LEU A 11 -42.08 13.07 16.60
C LEU A 11 -40.91 13.80 17.28
N VAL A 12 -41.32 14.79 18.08
CA VAL A 12 -40.49 15.65 18.92
C VAL A 12 -40.32 15.00 20.29
N LEU A 13 -39.11 15.15 20.84
CA LEU A 13 -38.57 14.89 22.19
C LEU A 13 -39.52 15.14 23.39
N PRO A 14 -39.24 14.60 24.60
CA PRO A 14 -38.48 15.38 25.62
C PRO A 14 -37.58 14.61 26.63
N LEU A 15 -36.41 15.21 26.90
CA LEU A 15 -35.77 15.59 28.19
C LEU A 15 -35.55 14.57 29.34
N LEU A 16 -34.30 14.54 29.87
CA LEU A 16 -33.83 14.55 31.29
C LEU A 16 -32.43 13.86 31.32
N ALA A 17 -31.34 14.35 31.91
CA ALA A 17 -31.15 15.35 32.96
C ALA A 17 -29.71 15.93 32.91
N CYS A 18 -29.57 17.17 33.36
CA CYS A 18 -28.30 17.79 33.75
C CYS A 18 -27.89 17.38 35.17
N GLY A 19 -26.58 17.28 35.42
CA GLY A 19 -25.92 17.19 36.73
C GLY A 19 -24.92 16.02 36.72
N GLY A 20 -23.66 16.15 37.10
CA GLY A 20 -22.84 17.22 37.66
C GLY A 20 -21.42 16.66 37.77
N VAL A 21 -20.44 17.55 37.90
CA VAL A 21 -19.00 17.38 38.17
C VAL A 21 -18.56 16.02 38.77
N ASP A 22 -17.51 15.42 38.20
CA ASP A 22 -16.34 14.96 38.96
C ASP A 22 -15.12 14.76 38.04
N VAL A 23 -14.01 15.38 38.46
CA VAL A 23 -12.68 15.24 37.88
C VAL A 23 -12.04 14.02 38.51
N ALA A 24 -11.74 13.00 37.72
CA ALA A 24 -10.79 11.96 38.08
C ALA A 24 -9.81 11.75 36.92
N SER A 25 -8.57 12.10 37.22
CA SER A 25 -7.39 11.99 36.40
C SER A 25 -6.94 10.54 36.41
N GLU A 26 -7.19 9.81 35.33
CA GLU A 26 -6.48 8.57 35.05
C GLU A 26 -6.12 8.52 33.56
N ASP A 27 -4.81 8.47 33.33
CA ASP A 27 -4.13 8.24 32.08
C ASP A 27 -4.65 6.94 31.45
N VAL A 28 -5.64 7.05 30.56
CA VAL A 28 -5.95 5.99 29.60
C VAL A 28 -5.18 6.34 28.34
N ALA A 29 -3.94 5.87 28.30
CA ALA A 29 -3.30 5.56 27.04
C ALA A 29 -4.31 4.74 26.22
N PRO A 30 -4.60 5.08 24.96
CA PRO A 30 -5.25 4.12 24.09
C PRO A 30 -4.31 2.91 24.07
N GLU A 31 -4.75 1.82 24.69
CA GLU A 31 -4.25 0.49 24.40
C GLU A 31 -4.45 0.31 22.90
N VAL A 32 -3.41 0.69 22.15
CA VAL A 32 -3.17 0.17 20.82
C VAL A 32 -3.12 -1.32 21.04
N GLU A 33 -4.27 -1.93 20.81
CA GLU A 33 -4.42 -3.36 20.62
C GLU A 33 -3.33 -3.72 19.63
N MET A 34 -2.21 -4.22 20.16
CA MET A 34 -1.23 -4.95 19.38
C MET A 34 -1.90 -6.27 19.07
N GLY A 35 -2.89 -6.18 18.18
CA GLY A 35 -3.38 -7.29 17.41
C GLY A 35 -2.12 -7.90 16.83
N SER A 36 -1.81 -9.09 17.33
CA SER A 36 -0.80 -9.97 16.79
C SER A 36 -1.01 -9.99 15.29
N VAL A 37 -0.20 -9.22 14.56
CA VAL A 37 -0.22 -9.25 13.11
C VAL A 37 0.32 -10.61 12.75
N GLU A 38 -0.57 -11.61 12.67
CA GLU A 38 -0.41 -12.62 11.65
C GLU A 38 -0.23 -11.81 10.38
N SER A 39 1.03 -11.62 9.94
CA SER A 39 1.35 -11.08 8.63
C SER A 39 0.73 -12.06 7.65
N GLN A 40 -0.55 -11.84 7.35
CA GLN A 40 -1.26 -12.60 6.35
C GLN A 40 -0.53 -12.29 5.05
N LEU A 41 0.17 -13.31 4.56
CA LEU A 41 0.90 -13.24 3.32
C LEU A 41 -0.06 -12.74 2.22
N GLN A 42 0.45 -11.80 1.42
CA GLN A 42 -0.31 -11.14 0.39
C GLN A 42 -0.67 -12.14 -0.72
N PRO A 43 -1.91 -12.07 -1.25
CA PRO A 43 -2.33 -12.93 -2.34
C PRO A 43 -1.62 -12.57 -3.64
N ASN A 44 -1.72 -13.44 -4.63
CA ASN A 44 -1.21 -13.15 -5.97
C ASN A 44 -1.77 -11.82 -6.50
N TRP A 45 -0.92 -11.05 -7.17
CA TRP A 45 -1.18 -9.73 -7.74
C TRP A 45 -1.40 -8.59 -6.74
N ALA A 46 -1.39 -8.84 -5.43
CA ALA A 46 -1.32 -7.77 -4.43
C ALA A 46 0.07 -7.14 -4.37
N SER A 47 0.13 -5.88 -3.93
CA SER A 47 1.38 -5.12 -3.77
C SER A 47 2.33 -5.79 -2.78
N CYS A 48 3.63 -5.75 -3.06
CA CYS A 48 4.65 -6.33 -2.19
C CYS A 48 5.91 -5.47 -2.17
N SER A 49 6.63 -5.51 -1.05
CA SER A 49 7.95 -4.91 -0.90
C SER A 49 9.05 -5.96 -1.05
N GLY A 50 8.82 -7.18 -0.54
CA GLY A 50 9.76 -8.30 -0.59
C GLY A 50 9.08 -9.64 -0.87
N ASP A 51 9.89 -10.66 -1.15
CA ASP A 51 9.38 -12.01 -1.43
C ASP A 51 8.61 -12.60 -0.24
N SER A 52 9.08 -12.33 0.98
CA SER A 52 8.46 -12.74 2.24
C SER A 52 7.06 -12.17 2.46
N ASP A 53 6.67 -11.14 1.72
CA ASP A 53 5.34 -10.55 1.86
C ASP A 53 4.28 -11.41 1.15
N CYS A 54 4.69 -12.33 0.26
CA CYS A 54 3.80 -13.02 -0.66
C CYS A 54 3.58 -14.48 -0.28
N THR A 55 2.35 -14.98 -0.45
CA THR A 55 2.05 -16.42 -0.25
C THR A 55 2.86 -17.30 -1.20
N SER A 56 3.18 -16.78 -2.38
CA SER A 56 4.02 -17.44 -3.38
C SER A 56 5.52 -17.32 -3.11
N ASN A 57 5.94 -16.56 -2.09
CA ASN A 57 7.35 -16.21 -1.83
C ASN A 57 8.05 -15.54 -3.03
N ARG A 58 7.29 -14.80 -3.86
CA ARG A 58 7.82 -14.13 -5.05
C ARG A 58 7.19 -12.76 -5.23
N CYS A 59 8.01 -11.72 -5.11
CA CYS A 59 7.66 -10.34 -5.35
C CYS A 59 8.41 -9.82 -6.59
N GLY A 60 7.70 -9.23 -7.54
CA GLY A 60 8.30 -8.68 -8.76
C GLY A 60 7.30 -7.94 -9.61
N CYS A 61 7.68 -7.51 -10.81
CA CYS A 61 6.84 -6.60 -11.59
C CYS A 61 6.22 -7.19 -12.86
N ASN A 62 6.57 -8.41 -13.27
CA ASN A 62 6.10 -9.00 -14.52
C ASN A 62 6.30 -8.06 -15.74
N GLY A 63 7.43 -7.36 -15.79
CA GLY A 63 7.75 -6.36 -16.82
C GLY A 63 7.08 -4.98 -16.65
N GLY A 64 6.14 -4.83 -15.70
CA GLY A 64 5.51 -3.55 -15.34
C GLY A 64 6.35 -2.71 -14.37
N THR A 65 5.74 -1.67 -13.79
CA THR A 65 6.41 -0.75 -12.85
C THR A 65 6.01 -0.93 -11.39
N THR A 66 5.03 -1.79 -11.14
CA THR A 66 4.50 -2.06 -9.80
C THR A 66 4.95 -3.42 -9.32
N ARG A 67 5.48 -3.49 -8.10
CA ARG A 67 5.86 -4.75 -7.47
C ARG A 67 4.61 -5.43 -6.91
N VAL A 68 4.38 -6.66 -7.35
CA VAL A 68 3.24 -7.49 -6.95
C VAL A 68 3.67 -8.92 -6.67
N CYS A 69 2.88 -9.63 -5.88
CA CYS A 69 3.09 -11.04 -5.62
C CYS A 69 2.83 -11.87 -6.88
N LEU A 70 3.86 -12.54 -7.37
CA LEU A 70 3.80 -13.32 -8.60
C LEU A 70 3.37 -14.76 -8.31
N PRO A 71 2.42 -15.33 -9.07
CA PRO A 71 1.91 -16.68 -8.79
C PRO A 71 2.97 -17.80 -8.82
N ASN A 72 3.92 -17.72 -9.75
CA ASN A 72 4.97 -18.72 -9.99
C ASN A 72 6.03 -18.16 -10.95
N ASP A 73 7.03 -18.97 -11.29
CA ASP A 73 8.18 -18.60 -12.14
C ASP A 73 7.89 -18.31 -13.61
N THR A 74 6.69 -18.62 -14.11
CA THR A 74 6.26 -18.21 -15.46
C THR A 74 6.21 -16.68 -15.59
N TYR A 75 6.02 -15.98 -14.46
CA TYR A 75 6.02 -14.53 -14.40
C TYR A 75 7.40 -14.03 -13.97
N PRO A 76 8.12 -13.29 -14.83
CA PRO A 76 9.42 -12.76 -14.50
C PRO A 76 9.34 -11.73 -13.36
N LYS A 77 10.33 -11.76 -12.46
CA LYS A 77 10.43 -10.77 -11.38
C LYS A 77 10.86 -9.39 -11.88
N GLN A 78 11.43 -9.33 -13.08
CA GLN A 78 11.97 -8.11 -13.68
C GLN A 78 10.92 -7.01 -13.80
N CYS A 79 11.38 -5.78 -13.62
CA CYS A 79 10.62 -4.55 -13.68
C CYS A 79 10.99 -3.74 -14.92
N GLY A 80 9.99 -2.99 -15.40
CA GLY A 80 10.13 -2.03 -16.47
C GLY A 80 10.94 -0.81 -16.05
N ASN A 81 11.25 0.02 -17.02
CA ASN A 81 12.01 1.25 -16.82
C ASN A 81 11.36 2.15 -15.76
N TRP A 82 12.21 2.91 -15.06
CA TRP A 82 11.87 3.85 -13.99
C TRP A 82 11.40 3.23 -12.67
N THR A 83 11.39 1.90 -12.57
CA THR A 83 11.12 1.19 -11.31
C THR A 83 12.36 1.14 -10.44
N ALA A 84 12.22 1.35 -9.13
CA ALA A 84 13.33 1.24 -8.19
C ALA A 84 13.98 -0.16 -8.25
N CYS A 85 15.31 -0.20 -8.22
CA CYS A 85 16.09 -1.43 -8.31
C CYS A 85 17.33 -1.36 -7.43
N THR A 86 17.84 -2.54 -7.04
CA THR A 86 19.13 -2.65 -6.36
C THR A 86 20.18 -3.42 -7.17
N SER A 87 19.74 -4.19 -8.16
CA SER A 87 20.61 -4.97 -9.06
C SER A 87 20.07 -4.99 -10.50
N ASP A 88 20.96 -5.24 -11.46
CA ASP A 88 20.64 -5.26 -12.89
C ASP A 88 19.61 -6.33 -13.26
N SER A 89 19.67 -7.49 -12.58
CA SER A 89 18.74 -8.60 -12.76
C SER A 89 17.28 -8.26 -12.43
N GLN A 90 17.03 -7.17 -11.71
CA GLN A 90 15.67 -6.71 -11.40
C GLN A 90 15.05 -5.93 -12.57
N CYS A 91 15.81 -5.64 -13.62
CA CYS A 91 15.37 -4.80 -14.73
C CYS A 91 15.26 -5.61 -16.01
N THR A 92 14.18 -5.42 -16.77
CA THR A 92 14.03 -6.06 -18.09
C THR A 92 15.16 -5.67 -19.04
N SER A 93 15.71 -4.47 -18.88
CA SER A 93 16.85 -3.95 -19.63
C SER A 93 18.22 -4.47 -19.17
N ASN A 94 18.27 -5.23 -18.06
CA ASN A 94 19.51 -5.57 -17.35
C ASN A 94 20.36 -4.34 -16.96
N TRP A 95 19.74 -3.18 -16.76
CA TRP A 95 20.45 -1.98 -16.31
C TRP A 95 19.72 -1.28 -15.18
N CYS A 96 20.27 -1.42 -13.97
CA CYS A 96 19.92 -0.66 -12.79
C CYS A 96 20.93 0.47 -12.57
N GLY A 97 20.49 1.72 -12.64
CA GLY A 97 21.38 2.89 -12.58
C GLY A 97 20.63 4.16 -12.18
N CYS A 98 21.20 5.32 -12.44
CA CYS A 98 20.70 6.60 -11.95
C CYS A 98 20.43 7.55 -13.12
N ASN A 99 19.31 8.27 -13.05
CA ASN A 99 18.97 9.34 -14.00
C ASN A 99 19.05 10.69 -13.31
N GLY A 100 20.28 11.09 -12.93
CA GLY A 100 20.55 12.39 -12.31
C GLY A 100 20.02 12.58 -10.88
N GLY A 101 19.64 11.50 -10.18
CA GLY A 101 19.18 11.54 -8.79
C GLY A 101 19.83 10.47 -7.92
N GLN A 102 19.39 10.42 -6.66
CA GLN A 102 19.99 9.59 -5.59
C GLN A 102 19.52 8.13 -5.59
N VAL A 103 18.42 7.84 -6.28
CA VAL A 103 17.80 6.50 -6.28
C VAL A 103 18.10 5.77 -7.57
N LYS A 104 18.49 4.50 -7.44
CA LYS A 104 18.66 3.60 -8.59
C LYS A 104 17.31 3.12 -9.11
N VAL A 105 17.16 3.20 -10.42
CA VAL A 105 15.99 2.72 -11.15
C VAL A 105 16.41 1.89 -12.35
N CYS A 106 15.50 1.05 -12.82
CA CYS A 106 15.64 0.33 -14.07
C CYS A 106 15.66 1.32 -15.22
N LEU A 107 16.66 1.23 -16.09
CA LEU A 107 16.90 2.22 -17.13
C LEU A 107 17.04 1.53 -18.48
N PRO A 108 16.68 2.19 -19.59
CA PRO A 108 16.54 1.52 -20.88
C PRO A 108 17.86 0.98 -21.45
N ASN A 109 19.02 1.52 -21.05
CA ASN A 109 20.34 1.11 -21.54
C ASN A 109 21.49 1.63 -20.65
N SER A 110 22.71 1.27 -21.02
CA SER A 110 23.95 1.61 -20.30
C SER A 110 24.47 3.03 -20.48
N SER A 111 23.76 3.90 -21.21
CA SER A 111 24.13 5.32 -21.31
C SER A 111 23.92 6.08 -19.99
N TYR A 112 23.16 5.51 -19.07
CA TYR A 112 22.93 6.07 -17.75
C TYR A 112 23.99 5.58 -16.74
N PRO A 113 24.52 6.44 -15.87
CA PRO A 113 25.53 6.06 -14.89
C PRO A 113 24.98 5.07 -13.84
N LYS A 114 25.87 4.21 -13.32
CA LYS A 114 25.57 3.35 -12.14
C LYS A 114 25.64 4.12 -10.81
N THR A 115 26.39 5.21 -10.80
CA THR A 115 26.62 6.05 -9.63
C THR A 115 25.53 7.11 -9.57
N CYS A 116 24.86 7.18 -8.42
CA CYS A 116 23.85 8.18 -8.12
C CYS A 116 24.51 9.36 -7.40
N THR A 117 24.03 10.57 -7.66
CA THR A 117 24.51 11.82 -7.06
C THR A 117 23.40 12.45 -6.24
#